data_AF-A0A7S1UM91-F1
#
_entry.id   AF-A0A7S1UM91-F1
#
_cell.length_a   1.000
_cell.length_b   1.000
_cell.length_c   1.000
_cell.angle_alpha   90.00
_cell.angle_beta   90.00
_cell.angle_gamma   90.00
#
_symmetry.space_group_name_H-M   'P 1'
#
loop_
_entity.id
_entity.type
_entity.pdbx_description
1 polymer ?
#
loop_
_entity_poly.entity_id
_entity_poly.type
_entity_poly.pdbx_seq_one_letter_code
_entity_poly.pdbx_strand_id
1 'polypeptide(L)'
;FSCGGPPHEPADCAAVDRWNTVVGTSGFWIRSNSKPCPGCRVPIEKNQGCNHMECTSCGFHFCWVCLAPVRSHLEPHFCERYDATTTSENEEERRALFFIDRYMLHGEAETFANNTLGQ
;
A
#
# COMPACT_ATOMS: atom_id res chain seq x y z
N PHE A 1 -7.40 28.89 7.56
CA PHE A 1 -6.80 27.64 7.07
C PHE A 1 -7.92 26.74 6.62
N SER A 2 -8.03 26.53 5.31
CA SER A 2 -9.18 25.85 4.68
C SER A 2 -9.12 24.34 4.93
N CYS A 3 -10.29 23.75 5.18
CA CYS A 3 -10.60 22.36 5.61
C CYS A 3 -10.38 21.98 7.07
N GLY A 4 -9.48 22.62 7.83
CA GLY A 4 -9.26 22.31 9.25
C GLY A 4 -8.64 20.94 9.55
N GLY A 5 -8.23 20.20 8.51
CA GLY A 5 -7.49 18.94 8.62
C GLY A 5 -5.98 19.14 8.79
N PRO A 6 -5.21 18.03 8.88
CA PRO A 6 -3.75 18.08 8.91
C PRO A 6 -3.17 18.70 7.62
N PRO A 7 -1.95 19.25 7.66
CA PRO A 7 -1.26 19.74 6.46
C PRO A 7 -1.16 18.64 5.40
N HIS A 8 -1.58 18.94 4.17
CA HIS A 8 -1.72 17.95 3.10
C HIS A 8 -1.10 18.41 1.77
N GLU A 9 -0.02 19.21 1.81
CA GLU A 9 0.76 19.55 0.61
C GLU A 9 1.45 18.29 0.03
N PRO A 10 1.47 18.07 -1.30
CA PRO A 10 1.07 18.96 -2.40
C PRO A 10 -0.42 18.88 -2.81
N ALA A 11 -1.25 18.11 -2.12
CA ALA A 11 -2.67 17.96 -2.44
C ALA A 11 -3.49 19.18 -1.99
N ASP A 12 -4.55 19.51 -2.74
CA ASP A 12 -5.54 20.51 -2.32
C ASP A 12 -6.65 19.88 -1.46
N CYS A 13 -7.46 20.72 -0.81
CA CYS A 13 -8.52 20.23 0.09
C CYS A 13 -9.56 19.36 -0.65
N ALA A 14 -9.83 19.64 -1.93
CA ALA A 14 -10.79 18.88 -2.71
C ALA A 14 -10.26 17.47 -3.05
N ALA A 15 -8.95 17.34 -3.29
CA ALA A 15 -8.29 16.06 -3.50
C ALA A 15 -8.33 15.19 -2.24
N VAL A 16 -8.11 15.79 -1.06
CA VAL A 16 -8.22 15.09 0.23
C VAL A 16 -9.67 14.65 0.51
N ASP A 17 -10.67 15.45 0.16
CA ASP A 17 -12.07 15.06 0.34
C ASP A 17 -12.43 13.85 -0.53
N ARG A 18 -12.03 13.87 -1.82
CA ARG A 18 -12.17 12.71 -2.73
C ARG A 18 -11.41 11.48 -2.25
N TRP A 19 -10.29 11.66 -1.56
CA TRP A 19 -9.52 10.56 -0.99
C TRP A 19 -10.28 9.85 0.13
N ASN A 20 -10.87 10.63 1.04
CA ASN A 20 -11.57 10.11 2.22
C ASN A 20 -12.80 9.26 1.85
N THR A 21 -13.46 9.57 0.74
CA THR A 21 -14.60 8.75 0.27
C THR A 21 -14.18 7.35 -0.14
N VAL A 22 -12.97 7.17 -0.70
CA VAL A 22 -12.46 5.85 -1.12
C VAL A 22 -11.93 5.07 0.08
N VAL A 23 -11.16 5.71 0.96
CA VAL A 23 -10.62 5.09 2.19
C VAL A 23 -11.73 4.61 3.12
N GLY A 24 -12.86 5.33 3.18
CA GLY A 24 -14.00 4.97 4.02
C GLY A 24 -14.78 3.73 3.59
N THR A 25 -14.44 3.11 2.45
CA THR A 25 -15.14 1.92 1.96
C THR A 25 -14.63 0.62 2.59
N SER A 26 -15.51 -0.35 2.83
CA SER A 26 -15.14 -1.67 3.35
C SER A 26 -14.22 -2.46 2.40
N GLY A 27 -14.36 -2.24 1.09
CA GLY A 27 -13.51 -2.84 0.07
C GLY A 27 -12.05 -2.34 0.13
N PHE A 28 -11.84 -1.10 0.55
CA PHE A 28 -10.51 -0.55 0.78
C PHE A 28 -9.81 -1.24 1.95
N TRP A 29 -10.48 -1.35 3.10
CA TRP A 29 -9.90 -1.92 4.32
C TRP A 29 -9.41 -3.36 4.13
N ILE A 30 -10.20 -4.20 3.42
CA ILE A 30 -9.84 -5.60 3.17
C ILE A 30 -8.56 -5.70 2.31
N ARG A 31 -8.47 -4.90 1.23
CA ARG A 31 -7.35 -4.95 0.28
C ARG A 31 -6.04 -4.40 0.86
N SER A 32 -6.13 -3.49 1.82
CA SER A 32 -4.96 -2.92 2.49
C SER A 32 -4.41 -3.80 3.61
N ASN A 33 -5.27 -4.55 4.30
CA ASN A 33 -4.85 -5.37 5.45
C ASN A 33 -4.57 -6.83 5.09
N SER A 34 -5.12 -7.33 3.98
CA SER A 34 -4.89 -8.71 3.54
C SER A 34 -4.62 -8.83 2.04
N LYS A 35 -3.57 -9.57 1.69
CA LYS A 35 -3.19 -9.87 0.31
C LYS A 35 -2.83 -11.35 0.14
N PRO A 36 -3.13 -11.98 -0.99
CA PRO A 36 -2.73 -13.36 -1.24
C PRO A 36 -1.21 -13.46 -1.46
N CYS A 37 -0.60 -14.52 -0.94
CA CYS A 37 0.79 -14.83 -1.23
C CYS A 37 1.00 -15.02 -2.74
N PRO A 38 1.99 -14.36 -3.37
CA PRO A 38 2.28 -14.57 -4.80
C PRO A 38 2.82 -15.97 -5.12
N GLY A 39 3.36 -16.70 -4.14
CA GLY A 39 3.87 -18.06 -4.32
C GLY A 39 2.80 -19.15 -4.18
N CYS A 40 1.95 -19.09 -3.16
CA CYS A 40 0.98 -20.16 -2.83
C CYS A 40 -0.45 -19.69 -2.58
N ARG A 41 -0.73 -18.38 -2.75
CA ARG A 41 -2.06 -17.74 -2.65
C ARG A 41 -2.76 -17.79 -1.29
N VAL A 42 -2.13 -18.32 -0.23
CA VAL A 42 -2.68 -18.19 1.13
C VAL A 42 -2.82 -16.70 1.48
N PRO A 43 -3.93 -16.30 2.11
CA PRO A 43 -4.12 -14.93 2.56
C PRO A 43 -3.08 -14.60 3.64
N ILE A 44 -2.37 -13.50 3.44
CA ILE A 44 -1.41 -12.95 4.38
C ILE A 44 -2.00 -11.65 4.92
N GLU A 45 -2.02 -11.52 6.24
CA GLU A 45 -2.27 -10.24 6.91
C GLU A 45 -0.96 -9.48 7.02
N LYS A 46 -1.01 -8.18 6.76
CA LYS A 46 0.17 -7.33 6.82
C LYS A 46 0.72 -7.28 8.26
N ASN A 47 2.01 -7.55 8.44
CA ASN A 47 2.70 -7.27 9.70
C ASN A 47 3.31 -5.86 9.68
N GLN A 48 3.49 -5.25 10.87
CA GLN A 48 3.79 -3.82 10.96
C GLN A 48 5.15 -3.42 10.35
N GLY A 49 5.18 -2.26 9.69
CA GLY A 49 6.39 -1.48 9.40
C GLY A 49 7.19 -1.83 8.13
N CYS A 50 7.38 -3.11 7.78
CA CYS A 50 8.27 -3.51 6.68
C CYS A 50 7.52 -3.98 5.42
N ASN A 51 7.91 -3.46 4.25
CA ASN A 51 7.36 -3.90 2.96
C ASN A 51 7.99 -5.20 2.43
N HIS A 52 9.10 -5.68 3.01
CA HIS A 52 9.64 -7.01 2.74
C HIS A 52 8.91 -8.02 3.61
N MET A 53 8.08 -8.85 2.99
CA MET A 53 7.32 -9.89 3.65
C MET A 53 7.83 -11.28 3.29
N GLU A 54 7.69 -12.21 4.22
CA GLU A 54 7.95 -13.63 4.05
C GLU A 54 6.64 -14.40 4.29
N CYS A 55 6.27 -15.26 3.35
CA CYS A 55 5.12 -16.13 3.54
C CYS A 55 5.44 -17.26 4.54
N THR A 56 4.76 -17.29 5.67
CA THR A 56 4.94 -18.35 6.69
C THR A 56 4.56 -19.76 6.22
N SER A 57 3.76 -19.88 5.15
CA SER A 57 3.35 -21.18 4.61
C SER A 57 4.32 -21.74 3.57
N CYS A 58 5.04 -20.91 2.80
CA CYS A 58 5.89 -21.39 1.70
C CYS A 58 7.30 -20.78 1.66
N GLY A 59 7.64 -19.89 2.59
CA GLY A 59 8.94 -19.20 2.68
C GLY A 59 9.21 -18.20 1.56
N PHE A 60 8.21 -17.86 0.73
CA PHE A 60 8.42 -16.92 -0.36
C PHE A 60 8.59 -15.50 0.16
N HIS A 61 9.72 -14.85 -0.18
CA HIS A 61 9.97 -13.45 0.15
C HIS A 61 9.50 -12.53 -0.98
N PHE A 62 8.61 -11.58 -0.66
CA PHE A 62 8.01 -10.67 -1.63
C PHE A 62 7.84 -9.26 -1.06
N CYS A 63 7.65 -8.30 -1.96
CA CYS A 63 7.31 -6.93 -1.59
C CYS A 63 5.80 -6.80 -1.41
N TRP A 64 5.33 -6.29 -0.26
CA TRP A 64 3.90 -6.09 0.02
C TRP A 64 3.21 -5.15 -0.97
N VAL A 65 3.98 -4.21 -1.52
CA VAL A 65 3.50 -3.13 -2.39
C VAL A 65 3.17 -3.64 -3.80
N CYS A 66 4.09 -4.39 -4.42
CA CYS A 66 3.96 -4.85 -5.81
C CYS A 66 3.74 -6.36 -5.95
N LEU A 67 3.79 -7.11 -4.84
CA LEU A 67 3.72 -8.58 -4.79
C LEU A 67 4.80 -9.30 -5.61
N ALA A 68 5.85 -8.57 -6.04
CA ALA A 68 7.00 -9.14 -6.74
C ALA A 68 7.99 -9.78 -5.76
N PRO A 69 8.83 -10.73 -6.22
CA PRO A 69 9.89 -11.31 -5.40
C PRO A 69 10.84 -10.20 -4.90
N VAL A 70 11.23 -10.19 -3.62
CA VAL A 70 12.14 -9.13 -3.09
C VAL A 70 13.45 -9.04 -3.87
N ARG A 71 13.97 -10.17 -4.36
CA ARG A 71 15.15 -10.24 -5.22
C ARG A 71 15.05 -9.38 -6.49
N SER A 72 13.86 -9.09 -7.02
CA SER A 72 13.73 -8.21 -8.20
C SER A 72 14.08 -6.76 -7.88
N HIS A 73 14.07 -6.36 -6.61
CA HIS A 73 14.47 -5.02 -6.17
C HIS A 73 15.99 -4.83 -6.11
N LEU A 74 16.78 -5.89 -6.36
CA LEU A 74 18.25 -5.80 -6.49
C LEU A 74 18.69 -5.31 -7.88
N GLU A 75 17.78 -5.37 -8.85
CA GLU A 75 17.93 -4.86 -10.21
C GLU A 75 17.05 -3.61 -10.38
N PRO A 76 17.13 -2.86 -11.50
CA PRO A 76 16.24 -1.73 -11.76
C PRO A 76 14.76 -2.14 -11.69
N HIS A 77 14.09 -1.80 -10.59
CA HIS A 77 12.70 -2.15 -10.33
C HIS A 77 11.90 -0.92 -9.91
N PHE A 78 10.83 -0.64 -10.66
CA PHE A 78 9.97 0.52 -10.43
C PHE A 78 8.73 0.11 -9.65
N CYS A 79 8.89 -0.10 -8.34
CA CYS A 79 7.78 -0.44 -7.45
C CYS A 79 6.68 0.65 -7.50
N GLU A 80 7.05 1.91 -7.70
CA GLU A 80 6.14 3.06 -7.63
C GLU A 80 5.24 3.26 -8.85
N ARG A 81 5.49 2.55 -9.95
CA ARG A 81 4.76 2.76 -11.20
C ARG A 81 3.47 1.96 -11.22
N TYR A 82 2.33 2.64 -11.41
CA TYR A 82 1.07 1.97 -11.70
C TYR A 82 1.14 1.31 -13.08
N ASP A 83 0.86 0.02 -13.13
CA ASP A 83 0.79 -0.74 -14.38
C ASP A 83 -0.61 -0.62 -15.00
N ALA A 84 -0.75 0.22 -16.02
CA ALA A 84 -2.02 0.37 -16.74
C ALA A 84 -2.31 -0.76 -17.74
N THR A 85 -1.39 -1.73 -17.93
CA THR A 85 -1.55 -2.79 -18.93
C THR A 85 -2.50 -3.91 -18.46
N THR A 86 -2.78 -4.00 -17.15
CA THR A 86 -3.73 -4.97 -16.60
C THR A 86 -5.17 -4.47 -16.80
N THR A 87 -5.94 -5.15 -17.66
CA THR A 87 -7.37 -4.85 -17.83
C THR A 87 -8.15 -5.38 -16.61
N SER A 88 -8.96 -4.52 -15.99
CA SER A 88 -9.86 -4.90 -14.90
C SER A 88 -11.19 -4.17 -15.05
N GLU A 89 -12.28 -4.81 -14.61
CA GLU A 89 -13.64 -4.24 -14.67
C GLU A 89 -13.78 -2.91 -13.91
N ASN A 90 -12.83 -2.55 -13.03
CA ASN A 90 -12.88 -1.31 -12.25
C ASN A 90 -11.49 -0.61 -12.17
N GLU A 91 -11.00 -0.10 -13.31
CA GLU A 91 -9.68 0.54 -13.42
C GLU A 91 -9.51 1.73 -12.47
N GLU A 92 -10.54 2.56 -12.30
CA GLU A 92 -10.51 3.72 -11.41
C GLU A 92 -10.29 3.30 -9.96
N GLU A 93 -11.04 2.30 -9.48
CA GLU A 93 -10.86 1.72 -8.15
C GLU A 93 -9.45 1.13 -8.00
N ARG A 94 -8.96 0.41 -9.01
CA ARG A 94 -7.64 -0.22 -8.99
C ARG A 94 -6.51 0.81 -8.91
N ARG A 95 -6.64 1.90 -9.67
CA ARG A 95 -5.72 3.03 -9.66
C ARG A 95 -5.77 3.75 -8.31
N ALA A 96 -6.97 4.04 -7.78
CA ALA A 96 -7.13 4.68 -6.49
C ALA A 96 -6.47 3.84 -5.38
N LEU A 97 -6.79 2.54 -5.30
CA LEU A 97 -6.19 1.61 -4.35
C LEU A 97 -4.66 1.57 -4.41
N PHE A 98 -4.08 1.60 -5.62
CA PHE A 98 -2.63 1.59 -5.81
C PHE A 98 -1.93 2.77 -5.11
N PHE A 99 -2.48 3.97 -5.26
CA PHE A 99 -1.91 5.19 -4.67
C PHE A 99 -2.27 5.31 -3.18
N ILE A 100 -3.47 4.87 -2.78
CA ILE A 100 -3.89 4.88 -1.38
C ILE A 100 -3.07 3.94 -0.53
N ASP A 101 -2.88 2.70 -0.98
CA ASP A 101 -2.04 1.71 -0.28
C ASP A 101 -0.64 2.29 -0.04
N ARG A 102 -0.01 2.91 -1.04
CA ARG A 102 1.33 3.52 -0.91
C ARG A 102 1.37 4.65 0.11
N TYR A 103 0.43 5.58 0.08
CA TYR A 103 0.39 6.68 1.02
C TYR A 103 0.25 6.19 2.46
N MET A 104 -0.67 5.25 2.71
CA MET A 104 -0.85 4.67 4.05
C MET A 104 0.37 3.89 4.50
N LEU A 105 0.99 3.13 3.59
CA LEU A 105 2.22 2.39 3.86
C LEU A 105 3.37 3.31 4.30
N HIS A 106 3.49 4.51 3.70
CA HIS A 106 4.47 5.50 4.14
C HIS A 106 4.18 6.00 5.56
N GLY A 107 2.93 6.35 5.88
CA GLY A 107 2.57 6.81 7.23
C GLY A 107 2.75 5.73 8.31
N GLU A 108 2.44 4.46 8.00
CA GLU A 108 2.68 3.34 8.92
C GLU A 108 4.18 3.08 9.13
N ALA A 109 4.99 3.17 8.07
CA ALA A 109 6.43 3.03 8.17
C ALA A 109 7.06 4.16 9.01
N GLU A 110 6.58 5.40 8.84
CA GLU A 110 6.98 6.54 9.68
C GLU A 110 6.60 6.32 11.15
N THR A 111 5.36 5.90 11.40
CA THR A 111 4.88 5.60 12.77
C THR A 111 5.73 4.50 13.42
N PHE A 112 6.02 3.42 12.69
CA PHE A 112 6.88 2.35 13.17
C PHE A 112 8.31 2.83 13.44
N ALA A 113 8.89 3.63 12.55
CA ALA A 113 10.24 4.20 12.72
C ALA A 113 10.29 5.10 13.97
N ASN A 114 9.32 5.98 14.16
CA ASN A 114 9.23 6.85 15.33
C ASN A 114 9.08 6.03 16.64
N ASN A 115 8.28 4.96 16.62
CA ASN A 115 8.09 4.10 17.79
C ASN A 115 9.30 3.20 18.11
N THR A 116 10.07 2.81 17.10
CA THR A 116 11.19 1.85 17.24
C THR A 116 12.53 2.55 17.45
N LEU A 117 12.73 3.74 16.88
CA LEU A 117 13.96 4.53 16.98
C LEU A 117 13.85 5.70 17.96
N GLY A 118 12.65 6.01 18.45
CA GLY A 118 12.40 7.02 19.48
C GLY A 118 12.55 6.50 20.92
N GLN A 119 13.01 5.27 21.11
CA GLN A 119 13.43 4.70 22.41
C GLN A 119 14.95 4.78 22.58
#